data_AF-A0A2T4X5Z9-F1
#
_entry.id   AF-A0A2T4X5Z9-F1
#
_cell.length_a   1.000
_cell.length_b   1.000
_cell.length_c   1.000
_cell.angle_alpha   90.00
_cell.angle_beta   90.00
_cell.angle_gamma   90.00
#
_symmetry.space_group_name_H-M   'P 1'
#
loop_
_entity.id
_entity.type
_entity.pdbx_description
1 polymer ?
#
loop_
_entity_poly.entity_id
_entity_poly.type
_entity_poly.pdbx_seq_one_letter_code
_entity_poly.pdbx_strand_id
1 'polypeptide(L)'
;MKKLDQEVSCPNCGWHPDGEAHWQCLCGHTWNVFSTGGRCPACCRQWEKTQCAPKAGGCSTWSPYLEWYGDLSQWLTTELGHVSTDKEEERRGSRGH
;
A
#
# COMPACT_ATOMS: atom_id res chain seq x y z
N MET A 1 9.99 -20.99 -2.99
CA MET A 1 9.45 -19.66 -2.64
C MET A 1 8.87 -19.03 -3.88
N LYS A 2 7.58 -18.65 -3.87
CA LYS A 2 6.99 -17.89 -4.98
C LYS A 2 7.72 -16.54 -5.02
N LYS A 3 8.38 -16.23 -6.14
CA LYS A 3 8.85 -14.86 -6.39
C LYS A 3 7.57 -14.02 -6.44
N LEU A 4 7.37 -13.17 -5.43
CA LEU A 4 6.42 -12.07 -5.51
C LEU A 4 7.06 -11.05 -6.45
N ASP A 5 7.06 -11.37 -7.73
CA ASP A 5 7.17 -10.37 -8.79
C ASP A 5 5.84 -9.60 -8.74
N GLN A 6 5.72 -8.73 -7.73
CA GLN A 6 4.51 -7.96 -7.54
C GLN A 6 4.53 -6.84 -8.54
N GLU A 7 3.95 -7.13 -9.70
CA GLU A 7 3.64 -6.14 -10.71
C GLU A 7 2.68 -5.12 -10.10
N VAL A 8 3.24 -3.94 -9.80
CA VAL A 8 2.45 -2.79 -9.37
C VAL A 8 1.61 -2.32 -10.55
N SER A 9 0.30 -2.23 -10.38
CA SER A 9 -0.59 -1.75 -11.44
C SER A 9 -1.77 -0.98 -10.87
N CYS A 10 -2.34 -0.07 -11.66
CA CYS A 10 -3.51 0.67 -11.24
C CYS A 10 -4.71 -0.29 -11.13
N PRO A 11 -5.38 -0.39 -9.97
CA PRO A 11 -6.51 -1.30 -9.80
C PRO A 11 -7.74 -0.92 -10.64
N ASN A 12 -7.78 0.30 -11.19
CA ASN A 12 -8.89 0.78 -12.02
C ASN A 12 -8.68 0.56 -13.53
N CYS A 13 -7.48 0.81 -14.05
CA CYS A 13 -7.22 0.74 -15.49
C CYS A 13 -6.08 -0.19 -15.90
N GLY A 14 -5.40 -0.84 -14.95
CA GLY A 14 -4.27 -1.73 -15.22
C GLY A 14 -2.99 -1.03 -15.68
N TRP A 15 -2.91 0.30 -15.56
CA TRP A 15 -1.69 1.05 -15.90
C TRP A 15 -0.52 0.66 -15.01
N HIS A 16 0.64 0.40 -15.60
CA HIS A 16 1.86 0.03 -14.91
C HIS A 16 2.81 1.24 -14.81
N PRO A 17 3.35 1.55 -13.62
CA PRO A 17 4.31 2.62 -13.46
C PRO A 17 5.63 2.27 -14.13
N ASP A 18 6.10 3.17 -14.99
CA ASP A 18 7.34 3.06 -15.76
C ASP A 18 8.63 3.34 -14.93
N GLY A 19 8.47 3.75 -13.67
CA GLY A 19 9.58 4.04 -12.77
C GLY A 19 9.91 5.53 -12.61
N GLU A 20 9.37 6.40 -13.46
CA GLU A 20 9.65 7.83 -13.43
C GLU A 20 8.91 8.58 -12.30
N ALA A 21 9.33 9.83 -12.09
CA ALA A 21 8.79 10.71 -11.06
C ALA A 21 7.46 11.36 -11.49
N HIS A 22 6.37 10.60 -11.43
CA HIS A 22 5.04 11.09 -11.82
C HIS A 22 4.26 11.79 -10.71
N TRP A 23 4.64 11.63 -9.44
CA TRP A 23 3.86 12.08 -8.29
C TRP A 23 4.52 13.26 -7.58
N GLN A 24 3.72 14.27 -7.26
CA GLN A 24 4.16 15.45 -6.52
C GLN A 24 3.60 15.46 -5.10
N CYS A 25 4.43 15.82 -4.13
CA CYS A 25 4.06 15.90 -2.73
C CYS A 25 3.48 17.27 -2.43
N LEU A 26 2.77 17.39 -1.32
CA LEU A 26 2.37 18.69 -0.77
C LEU A 26 3.56 19.58 -0.39
N CYS A 27 4.75 19.00 -0.16
CA CYS A 27 5.98 19.78 0.02
C CYS A 27 6.63 20.24 -1.31
N GLY A 28 6.05 19.91 -2.46
CA GLY A 28 6.54 20.25 -3.79
C GLY A 28 7.53 19.24 -4.39
N HIS A 29 8.02 18.26 -3.62
CA HIS A 29 8.93 17.24 -4.14
C HIS A 29 8.21 16.27 -5.09
N THR A 30 8.80 16.00 -6.25
CA THR A 30 8.28 15.05 -7.23
C THR A 30 9.13 13.77 -7.19
N TRP A 31 8.49 12.60 -7.09
CA TRP A 31 9.19 11.32 -6.99
C TRP A 31 8.34 10.16 -7.52
N ASN A 32 8.99 8.99 -7.67
CA ASN A 32 8.29 7.73 -7.87
C ASN A 32 7.77 7.22 -6.52
N VAL A 33 6.45 7.23 -6.34
CA VAL A 33 5.80 6.82 -5.09
C VAL A 33 6.08 5.35 -4.72
N PHE A 34 6.37 4.49 -5.71
CA PHE A 34 6.65 3.08 -5.49
C PHE A 34 8.09 2.81 -5.05
N SER A 35 9.04 3.70 -5.33
CA SER A 35 10.43 3.50 -4.91
C SER A 35 10.63 3.65 -3.39
N THR A 36 9.68 4.26 -2.69
CA THR A 36 9.77 4.57 -1.26
C THR A 36 8.60 4.03 -0.43
N GLY A 37 7.77 3.14 -0.97
CA GLY A 37 6.63 2.63 -0.20
C GLY A 37 5.54 3.67 0.07
N GLY A 38 5.40 4.70 -0.78
CA GLY A 38 4.48 5.81 -0.55
C GLY A 38 5.00 6.89 0.38
N ARG A 39 6.26 6.83 0.82
CA ARG A 39 6.85 7.84 1.70
C ARG A 39 7.59 8.92 0.93
N CYS A 40 7.23 10.19 1.11
CA CYS A 40 7.97 11.27 0.47
C CYS A 40 9.41 11.32 1.03
N PRO A 41 10.46 11.27 0.19
CA PRO A 41 11.85 11.29 0.66
C PRO A 41 12.28 12.65 1.22
N ALA A 42 11.60 13.75 0.85
CA ALA A 42 11.92 15.09 1.32
C ALA A 42 11.30 15.43 2.69
N CYS A 43 9.99 15.23 2.85
CA CYS A 43 9.26 15.59 4.07
C CYS A 43 8.83 14.39 4.93
N CYS A 44 9.21 13.17 4.54
CA CYS A 44 8.91 11.92 5.24
C CYS A 44 7.41 11.57 5.40
N ARG A 45 6.50 12.32 4.74
CA ARG A 45 5.06 12.07 4.77
C ARG A 45 4.72 10.72 4.14
N GLN A 46 3.93 9.92 4.84
CA GLN A 46 3.34 8.69 4.31
C GLN A 46 2.06 9.02 3.53
N TRP A 47 1.98 8.53 2.29
CA TRP A 47 0.77 8.59 1.48
C TRP A 47 0.02 7.27 1.57
N GLU A 48 -1.25 7.35 1.97
CA GLU A 48 -2.14 6.19 2.06
C GLU A 48 -2.83 5.88 0.72
N LYS A 49 -2.99 6.91 -0.12
CA LYS A 49 -3.59 6.84 -1.44
C LYS A 49 -2.66 7.47 -2.47
N THR A 50 -2.68 6.89 -3.67
CA THR A 50 -1.87 7.32 -4.80
C THR A 50 -2.77 7.53 -6.01
N GLN A 51 -2.56 8.63 -6.72
CA GLN A 51 -3.29 8.92 -7.96
C GLN A 51 -2.69 8.14 -9.13
N CYS A 52 -3.54 7.57 -10.00
CA CYS A 52 -3.07 7.01 -11.27
C CYS A 52 -2.59 8.13 -12.19
N ALA A 53 -1.33 8.10 -12.64
CA ALA A 53 -0.68 9.21 -13.35
C ALA A 53 -1.23 9.43 -14.76
N PRO A 54 -2.11 10.43 -15.01
CA PRO A 54 -2.74 10.57 -16.32
C PRO A 54 -1.79 11.03 -17.41
N LYS A 55 -0.77 11.81 -17.03
CA LYS A 55 0.28 12.27 -17.94
C LYS A 55 1.11 11.12 -18.52
N ALA A 56 1.11 9.96 -17.85
CA ALA A 56 1.81 8.74 -18.27
C ALA A 56 0.87 7.69 -18.89
N GLY A 57 -0.39 8.04 -19.18
CA GLY A 57 -1.39 7.13 -19.73
C GLY A 57 -2.33 6.49 -18.69
N GLY A 58 -2.31 6.97 -17.44
CA GLY A 58 -3.20 6.54 -16.38
C GLY A 58 -4.59 7.17 -16.39
N CYS A 59 -5.48 6.72 -15.49
CA CYS A 59 -6.89 7.14 -15.46
C CYS A 59 -7.22 8.32 -14.52
N SER A 60 -6.24 8.93 -13.85
CA SER A 60 -6.42 9.99 -12.83
C SER A 60 -7.12 9.58 -11.53
N THR A 61 -7.61 8.34 -11.40
CA THR A 61 -8.30 7.86 -10.21
C THR A 61 -7.36 7.73 -9.02
N TRP A 62 -7.84 8.09 -7.84
CA TRP A 62 -7.15 7.88 -6.58
C TRP A 62 -7.49 6.51 -6.02
N SER A 63 -6.47 5.70 -5.75
CA SER A 63 -6.64 4.38 -5.15
C SER A 63 -5.73 4.23 -3.92
N PRO A 64 -6.17 3.50 -2.87
CA PRO A 64 -5.31 3.07 -1.78
C PRO A 64 -4.02 2.44 -2.28
N TYR A 65 -2.90 2.79 -1.65
CA TYR A 65 -1.57 2.35 -2.09
C TYR A 65 -1.45 0.81 -2.15
N LEU A 66 -2.03 0.10 -1.17
CA LEU A 66 -1.99 -1.36 -1.12
C LEU A 66 -2.75 -2.04 -2.26
N GLU A 67 -3.80 -1.42 -2.80
CA GLU A 67 -4.57 -2.01 -3.90
C GLU A 67 -3.77 -2.08 -5.22
N TRP A 68 -2.72 -1.26 -5.35
CA TRP A 68 -1.82 -1.32 -6.50
C TRP A 68 -1.00 -2.62 -6.57
N TYR A 69 -0.97 -3.38 -5.47
CA TYR A 69 -0.20 -4.60 -5.34
C TYR A 69 -1.02 -5.88 -5.55
N GLY A 70 -2.29 -5.74 -5.97
CA GLY A 70 -3.16 -6.85 -6.33
C GLY A 70 -3.27 -7.92 -5.25
N ASP A 71 -2.73 -9.11 -5.55
CA ASP A 71 -2.79 -10.32 -4.71
C ASP A 71 -2.22 -10.11 -3.29
N LEU A 72 -1.24 -9.24 -3.11
CA LEU A 72 -0.70 -8.95 -1.77
C LEU A 72 -1.74 -8.31 -0.86
N SER A 73 -2.62 -7.47 -1.40
CA SER A 73 -3.72 -6.87 -0.63
C SER A 73 -4.67 -7.95 -0.09
N GLN A 74 -4.95 -8.96 -0.92
CA GLN A 74 -5.79 -10.09 -0.53
C GLN A 74 -5.09 -10.96 0.51
N TRP A 75 -3.83 -11.34 0.27
CA TRP A 75 -3.03 -12.14 1.20
C TRP A 75 -2.91 -11.46 2.57
N LEU A 76 -2.55 -10.17 2.62
CA LEU A 76 -2.46 -9.41 3.88
C LEU A 76 -3.79 -9.42 4.64
N THR A 77 -4.91 -9.25 3.93
CA THR A 77 -6.24 -9.27 4.53
C THR A 77 -6.56 -10.64 5.13
N THR A 78 -6.24 -11.72 4.42
CA THR A 78 -6.46 -13.09 4.90
C THR A 78 -5.60 -13.43 6.12
N GLU A 79 -4.30 -13.10 6.10
CA GLU A 79 -3.40 -13.47 7.19
C GLU A 79 -3.62 -12.64 8.46
N LEU A 80 -3.82 -11.31 8.33
CA LEU A 80 -4.03 -10.43 9.49
C LEU A 80 -5.43 -10.60 10.10
N GLY A 81 -6.43 -10.99 9.31
CA GLY A 81 -7.77 -11.34 9.81
C GLY A 81 -7.76 -12.48 10.83
N HIS A 82 -6.75 -13.35 10.80
CA HIS A 82 -6.59 -14.46 11.74
C HIS A 82 -5.80 -14.11 13.01
N VAL A 83 -5.26 -12.89 13.15
CA VAL A 83 -4.39 -12.52 14.30
C VAL A 83 -5.15 -11.99 15.53
N SER A 84 -6.48 -11.88 15.45
CA SER A 84 -7.29 -11.19 16.48
C SER A 84 -7.91 -12.09 17.57
N THR A 85 -7.70 -13.41 17.54
CA THR A 85 -8.37 -14.32 18.51
C THR A 85 -7.53 -14.74 19.71
N ASP A 86 -6.25 -14.36 19.81
CA ASP A 86 -5.36 -14.91 20.86
C ASP A 86 -5.12 -13.99 22.07
N LYS A 87 -5.74 -12.80 22.13
CA LYS A 87 -5.47 -11.84 23.23
C LYS A 87 -6.54 -11.73 24.32
N GLU A 88 -7.67 -12.43 24.20
CA GLU A 88 -8.78 -12.26 25.16
C GLU A 88 -8.83 -13.33 26.29
N GLU A 89 -8.08 -14.44 26.20
CA GLU A 89 -8.08 -15.47 27.26
C GLU A 89 -7.14 -15.19 28.44
N GLU A 90 -6.00 -14.50 28.24
CA GLU A 90 -5.00 -14.27 29.30
C GLU A 90 -5.41 -13.23 30.38
N ARG A 91 -6.54 -12.53 30.21
CA ARG A 91 -7.00 -11.51 31.18
C ARG A 91 -8.10 -12.01 32.14
N ARG A 92 -8.57 -13.25 32.00
CA ARG A 92 -9.59 -13.86 32.88
C ARG A 92 -9.05 -14.89 33.89
N GLY A 93 -7.74 -15.15 33.90
CA GLY A 93 -7.11 -16.15 34.77
C GLY A 93 -6.74 -15.73 36.20
N SER A 94 -6.87 -14.45 36.60
CA SER A 94 -6.53 -14.02 37.97
C SER A 94 -7.74 -13.97 38.90
N ARG A 95 -8.41 -15.11 39.13
CA ARG A 95 -9.29 -15.35 40.30
C ARG A 95 -9.29 -16.83 40.66
N GLY A 96 -8.67 -17.16 41.79
CA GLY A 96 -8.59 -18.49 42.41
C GLY A 96 -7.12 -18.92 42.51
N HIS A 97 -6.52 -19.18 43.67
CA HIS A 97 -7.03 -19.59 44.98
C HIS A 97 -6.14 -18.98 46.08
#